data_AF-T1B2U1-F1
#
_entry.id   AF-T1B2U1-F1
#
_cell.length_a   1.000
_cell.length_b   1.000
_cell.length_c   1.000
_cell.angle_alpha   90.00
_cell.angle_beta   90.00
_cell.angle_gamma   90.00
#
_symmetry.space_group_name_H-M   'P 1'
#
loop_
_entity.id
_entity.type
_entity.pdbx_description
1 polymer ?
#
loop_
_entity_poly.entity_id
_entity_poly.type
_entity_poly.pdbx_seq_one_letter_code
_entity_poly.pdbx_strand_id
1 'polypeptide(L)' 'NASAVVSSSSLGSFPTGYLGAPEVVAAMAERLLKVIASARSGLLRLGELDPVSQDIVIGILAVLEKHLWMIQAQLS' A
#
# COMPACT_ATOMS: atom_id res chain seq x y z
N ASN A 1 14.08 14.12 -2.43
CA ASN A 1 15.11 13.20 -2.93
C ASN A 1 14.54 11.81 -3.16
N ALA A 2 14.41 11.38 -4.42
CA ALA A 2 13.88 10.06 -4.77
C ALA A 2 14.69 8.90 -4.17
N SER A 3 16.02 9.04 -4.08
CA SER A 3 16.91 8.03 -3.50
C SER A 3 16.59 7.70 -2.04
N ALA A 4 16.26 8.71 -1.22
CA ALA A 4 15.90 8.50 0.19
C ALA A 4 14.55 7.77 0.37
N VAL A 5 13.61 8.00 -0.54
CA VAL A 5 12.33 7.28 -0.58
C VAL A 5 12.54 5.84 -1.02
N VAL A 6 13.39 5.61 -2.03
CA VAL A 6 13.76 4.27 -2.49
C VAL A 6 14.47 3.48 -1.39
N SER A 7 15.41 4.10 -0.66
CA SER A 7 16.17 3.41 0.39
C SER A 7 15.34 3.08 1.64
N SER A 8 14.26 3.81 1.89
CA SER A 8 13.36 3.58 3.04
C SER A 8 12.11 2.76 2.68
N SER A 9 11.84 2.59 1.39
CA SER A 9 10.68 1.84 0.91
C SER A 9 10.86 0.34 1.09
N SER A 10 9.88 -0.31 1.71
CA SER A 10 9.77 -1.77 1.71
C SER A 10 9.19 -2.33 0.41
N LEU A 11 8.74 -1.47 -0.51
CA LEU A 11 8.31 -1.85 -1.84
C LEU A 11 9.52 -1.93 -2.76
N GLY A 12 9.65 -3.04 -3.49
CA GLY A 12 10.63 -3.17 -4.58
C GLY A 12 10.29 -2.27 -5.78
N SER A 13 11.24 -2.15 -6.72
CA SER A 13 11.06 -1.38 -7.95
C SER A 13 9.86 -1.85 -8.77
N PHE A 14 9.14 -0.90 -9.40
CA PHE A 14 8.06 -1.24 -10.34
C PHE A 14 8.65 -1.92 -11.58
N PRO A 15 7.98 -2.94 -12.16
CA PRO A 15 8.51 -3.60 -13.34
C PRO A 15 8.75 -2.59 -14.46
N THR A 16 9.88 -2.73 -15.15
CA THR A 16 10.28 -1.83 -16.23
C THR A 16 9.94 -2.42 -17.58
N GLY A 17 9.70 -1.57 -18.58
CA GLY A 17 9.32 -1.98 -19.93
C GLY A 17 7.80 -1.91 -20.13
N TYR A 18 7.33 -2.47 -21.26
CA TYR A 18 5.91 -2.54 -21.56
C TYR A 18 5.24 -3.61 -20.69
N LEU A 19 4.09 -3.25 -20.11
CA LEU A 19 3.23 -4.16 -19.37
C LEU A 19 1.82 -4.06 -19.96
N GLY A 20 1.18 -5.22 -20.14
CA GLY A 20 -0.23 -5.27 -20.49
C GLY A 20 -1.10 -4.72 -19.36
N ALA A 21 -2.29 -4.18 -19.69
CA ALA A 21 -3.20 -3.65 -18.68
C ALA A 21 -3.47 -4.63 -17.51
N PRO A 22 -3.70 -5.94 -17.73
CA PRO A 22 -3.88 -6.90 -16.62
C PRO A 22 -2.63 -7.04 -15.74
N GLU A 23 -1.43 -6.97 -16.32
CA GLU A 23 -0.17 -7.07 -15.59
C GLU A 23 0.07 -5.83 -14.72
N VAL A 24 -0.26 -4.64 -15.23
CA VAL A 24 -0.20 -3.39 -14.47
C VAL A 24 -1.18 -3.44 -13.29
N VAL A 25 -2.42 -3.87 -13.52
CA VAL A 25 -3.45 -3.98 -12.49
C VAL A 25 -3.03 -4.97 -11.39
N ALA A 26 -2.51 -6.14 -11.77
CA ALA A 26 -2.00 -7.13 -10.83
C ALA A 26 -0.82 -6.59 -10.00
N ALA A 27 0.15 -5.95 -10.65
CA ALA A 27 1.31 -5.37 -9.98
C ALA A 27 0.91 -4.24 -9.00
N MET A 28 -0.08 -3.42 -9.36
CA MET A 28 -0.64 -2.39 -8.48
C MET A 28 -1.39 -2.97 -7.28
N ALA A 29 -2.22 -4.01 -7.50
CA ALA A 29 -2.93 -4.69 -6.42
C ALA A 29 -1.97 -5.30 -5.38
N GLU A 30 -0.91 -5.99 -5.85
CA GLU A 30 0.09 -6.59 -4.97
C GLU A 30 0.81 -5.53 -4.12
N ARG A 31 1.13 -4.37 -4.72
CA ARG A 31 1.78 -3.27 -4.02
C ARG A 31 0.89 -2.65 -2.97
N LEU A 32 -0.39 -2.40 -3.28
CA LEU A 32 -1.35 -1.90 -2.32
C LEU A 32 -1.51 -2.86 -1.14
N LEU A 33 -1.59 -4.17 -1.41
CA LEU A 33 -1.64 -5.18 -0.36
C LEU A 33 -0.42 -5.11 0.56
N LYS A 34 0.80 -4.95 0.02
CA LYS A 34 2.02 -4.79 0.81
C LYS A 34 2.01 -3.53 1.68
N VAL A 35 1.53 -2.40 1.14
CA VAL A 35 1.39 -1.15 1.91
C VAL A 35 0.39 -1.32 3.04
N ILE A 36 -0.78 -1.89 2.77
CA ILE A 36 -1.83 -2.16 3.75
C ILE A 36 -1.30 -3.06 4.87
N ALA A 37 -0.64 -4.16 4.51
CA ALA A 37 -0.06 -5.10 5.48
C ALA A 37 1.00 -4.43 6.37
N SER A 38 1.87 -3.60 5.79
CA SER A 38 2.87 -2.83 6.53
C SER A 38 2.23 -1.86 7.51
N ALA A 39 1.26 -1.05 7.06
CA ALA A 39 0.54 -0.10 7.90
C ALA A 39 -0.22 -0.81 9.04
N ARG A 40 -0.91 -1.93 8.75
CA ARG A 40 -1.59 -2.75 9.76
C ARG A 40 -0.62 -3.26 10.83
N SER A 41 0.58 -3.70 10.44
CA SER A 41 1.60 -4.18 11.40
C SER A 41 2.09 -3.09 12.37
N GLY A 42 2.02 -1.81 11.95
CA GLY A 42 2.42 -0.67 12.77
C GLY A 42 1.35 -0.19 13.75
N LEU A 43 0.07 -0.53 13.53
CA LEU A 43 -1.06 0.02 14.28
C LEU A 43 -0.99 -0.27 15.78
N LEU A 44 -0.56 -1.48 16.20
CA LEU A 44 -0.52 -1.82 17.63
C LEU A 44 0.43 -0.91 18.40
N ARG A 45 1.67 -0.79 17.93
CA ARG A 45 2.68 0.11 18.52
C ARG A 45 2.25 1.57 18.45
N LEU A 46 1.59 1.97 17.38
CA LEU A 46 1.10 3.34 17.23
C LEU A 46 -0.01 3.67 18.21
N GLY A 47 -0.91 2.72 18.51
CA GLY A 47 -1.97 2.91 19.51
C GLY A 47 -1.43 3.07 20.94
N GLU A 48 -0.32 2.39 21.27
CA GLU A 48 0.37 2.56 22.55
C GLU A 48 1.07 3.92 22.66
N LEU A 49 1.61 4.43 21.55
CA LEU A 49 2.39 5.68 21.52
C LEU A 49 1.49 6.93 21.39
N ASP A 50 0.57 6.91 20.42
CA ASP A 50 -0.37 7.99 20.13
C ASP A 50 -1.64 7.45 19.44
N PRO A 51 -2.74 7.28 20.20
CA PRO A 51 -4.00 6.77 19.66
C PRO A 51 -4.66 7.73 18.64
N VAL A 52 -4.36 9.03 18.68
CA VAL A 52 -4.92 9.98 17.69
C VAL A 52 -4.27 9.75 16.32
N SER A 53 -2.94 9.64 16.28
CA SER A 53 -2.25 9.26 15.04
C SER A 53 -2.67 7.88 14.54
N GLN A 54 -2.95 6.94 15.44
CA GLN A 54 -3.46 5.61 15.08
C GLN A 54 -4.78 5.72 14.32
N ASP A 55 -5.72 6.53 14.78
CA ASP A 55 -7.03 6.72 14.14
C ASP A 55 -6.90 7.30 12.73
N ILE A 56 -5.99 8.27 12.54
CA ILE A 56 -5.66 8.81 11.21
C ILE A 56 -5.18 7.70 10.27
N VAL A 57 -4.28 6.83 10.73
CA VAL A 57 -3.77 5.71 9.92
C VAL A 57 -4.88 4.70 9.60
N ILE A 58 -5.80 4.44 10.53
CA ILE A 58 -6.98 3.59 10.30
C ILE A 58 -7.86 4.17 9.19
N GLY A 59 -8.12 5.48 9.22
CA GLY A 59 -8.88 6.17 8.17
C GLY A 59 -8.22 6.06 6.78
N ILE A 60 -6.89 6.23 6.72
CA ILE A 60 -6.12 6.05 5.48
C ILE A 60 -6.21 4.59 5.00
N LEU A 61 -6.09 3.61 5.90
CA LEU A 61 -6.18 2.19 5.60
C LEU A 61 -7.53 1.83 4.97
N ALA A 62 -8.64 2.33 5.50
CA ALA A 62 -9.97 2.07 4.94
C ALA A 62 -10.09 2.53 3.47
N VAL A 63 -9.51 3.69 3.15
CA VAL A 63 -9.48 4.21 1.78
C VAL A 63 -8.58 3.36 0.87
N LEU A 64 -7.41 2.93 1.36
CA LEU A 64 -6.51 2.06 0.60
C LEU A 64 -7.11 0.68 0.32
N GLU A 65 -7.80 0.09 1.31
CA GLU A 65 -8.49 -1.20 1.16
C GLU A 65 -9.63 -1.11 0.14
N LYS A 66 -10.37 0.01 0.12
CA LYS A 66 -11.36 0.30 -0.93
C LYS A 66 -10.70 0.38 -2.32
N HIS A 67 -9.58 1.08 -2.46
CA HIS A 67 -8.86 1.16 -3.74
C HIS A 67 -8.36 -0.22 -4.19
N LEU A 68 -7.82 -1.02 -3.27
CA LEU A 68 -7.40 -2.40 -3.56
C LEU A 68 -8.56 -3.22 -4.11
N TRP A 69 -9.73 -3.16 -3.46
CA TRP A 69 -10.94 -3.83 -3.95
C TRP A 69 -11.33 -3.38 -5.35
N MET A 70 -11.35 -2.07 -5.62
CA MET A 70 -11.70 -1.54 -6.95
C MET A 70 -10.73 -1.98 -8.04
N ILE A 71 -9.44 -2.08 -7.74
CA ILE A 71 -8.41 -2.55 -8.69
C ILE A 71 -8.54 -4.06 -8.92
N GLN A 72 -8.75 -4.84 -7.87
CA GLN A 72 -8.97 -6.28 -7.99
C GLN A 72 -10.23 -6.62 -8.80
N ALA A 73 -11.28 -5.80 -8.69
CA ALA A 73 -12.50 -5.93 -9.48
C ALA A 73 -12.30 -5.69 -10.99
N GLN A 74 -11.16 -5.16 -11.43
CA GLN A 74 -10.83 -5.04 -12.85
C GLN A 74 -10.24 -6.33 -13.43
N LEU A 75 -9.79 -7.25 -12.56
CA LEU A 75 -9.26 -8.57 -12.94
C LEU A 75 -10.36 -9.65 -13.00
N SER A 76 -11.55 -9.36 -12.48
CA SER A 76 -12.72 -10.26 -12.46
C SER A 76 -13.52 -10.22 -13.75
#